data_AF-I4YZN0-F1
#
_entry.id   AF-I4YZN0-F1
#
_cell.length_a   1.000
_cell.length_b   1.000
_cell.length_c   1.000
_cell.angle_alpha   90.00
_cell.angle_beta   90.00
_cell.angle_gamma   90.00
#
_symmetry.space_group_name_H-M   'P 1'
#
loop_
_entity.id
_entity.type
_entity.pdbx_description
1 polymer ?
#
loop_
_entity_poly.entity_id
_entity_poly.type
_entity_poly.pdbx_seq_one_letter_code
_entity_poly.pdbx_strand_id
1 'polypeptide(L)'
;MTTVQKRSGMSETLRSGTGIALPDTGGRALANVTEAWFAASAECQREMIGFVSMRLEKDGEVAREMMASKSLTDVAAIQSRWMEETLRDYNNEMGKLMTICTKSVNGGAGAKG
;
A
#
# COMPACT_ATOMS: atom_id res chain seq x y z
N MET A 1 -55.62 6.76 -40.05
CA MET A 1 -55.19 6.22 -38.75
C MET A 1 -54.25 7.23 -38.13
N THR A 2 -54.68 7.87 -37.04
CA THR A 2 -53.99 8.93 -36.29
C THR A 2 -52.86 8.35 -35.47
N THR A 3 -51.66 8.95 -35.51
CA THR A 3 -50.81 9.06 -34.31
C THR A 3 -50.07 10.40 -34.33
N VAL A 4 -50.44 11.26 -33.38
CA VAL A 4 -49.75 12.51 -33.05
C VAL A 4 -48.57 12.15 -32.16
N GLN A 5 -47.37 12.58 -32.56
CA GLN A 5 -46.12 12.31 -31.86
C GLN A 5 -46.02 13.20 -30.61
N LYS A 6 -45.82 12.52 -29.47
CA LYS A 6 -45.80 13.05 -28.10
C LYS A 6 -44.66 14.08 -27.92
N ARG A 7 -44.99 15.30 -27.50
CA ARG A 7 -44.01 16.28 -26.98
C ARG A 7 -43.29 15.65 -25.78
N SER A 8 -41.99 15.43 -25.93
CA SER A 8 -41.07 15.11 -24.83
C SER A 8 -40.30 16.38 -24.51
N GLY A 9 -40.72 17.08 -23.46
CA GLY A 9 -39.98 18.18 -22.86
C GLY A 9 -38.86 17.61 -22.01
N MET A 10 -37.62 17.67 -22.51
CA MET A 10 -36.40 17.41 -21.73
C MET A 10 -35.28 18.44 -22.02
N SER A 11 -35.61 19.59 -22.64
CA SER A 11 -34.60 20.60 -23.02
C SER A 11 -34.37 21.73 -22.00
N GLU A 12 -34.87 21.62 -20.76
CA GLU A 12 -34.78 22.73 -19.78
C GLU A 12 -33.93 22.45 -18.53
N THR A 13 -32.99 21.51 -18.59
CA THR A 13 -32.07 21.28 -17.45
C THR A 13 -30.60 21.57 -17.75
N LEU A 14 -30.30 22.28 -18.85
CA LEU A 14 -28.92 22.70 -19.17
C LEU A 14 -28.64 24.19 -18.88
N ARG A 15 -29.56 24.86 -18.18
CA ARG A 15 -29.35 26.23 -17.69
C ARG A 15 -29.53 26.28 -16.17
N SER A 16 -28.62 25.62 -15.45
CA SER A 16 -28.29 26.02 -14.08
C SER A 16 -26.78 25.87 -13.93
N GLY A 17 -26.07 26.85 -14.47
CA GLY A 17 -24.66 27.03 -14.19
C GLY A 17 -24.45 27.40 -12.72
N THR A 18 -23.33 26.93 -12.19
CA THR A 18 -22.63 27.54 -11.04
C THR A 18 -23.41 27.53 -9.72
N GLY A 19 -23.57 26.34 -9.15
CA GLY A 19 -24.20 26.19 -7.84
C GLY A 19 -23.85 24.92 -7.07
N ILE A 20 -22.72 24.27 -7.36
CA ILE A 20 -22.12 23.36 -6.37
C ILE A 20 -20.85 24.06 -5.89
N ALA A 21 -21.02 25.00 -4.96
CA ALA A 21 -20.00 25.20 -3.97
C ALA A 21 -19.85 23.83 -3.29
N LEU A 22 -18.86 23.04 -3.73
CA LEU A 22 -18.38 21.93 -2.92
C LEU A 22 -18.08 22.59 -1.56
N PRO A 23 -18.69 22.14 -0.45
CA PRO A 23 -18.32 22.70 0.84
C PRO A 23 -16.80 22.58 0.93
N ASP A 24 -16.14 23.70 1.22
CA ASP A 24 -14.68 23.85 1.31
C ASP A 24 -14.03 22.73 2.17
N THR A 25 -14.82 22.11 3.05
CA THR A 25 -14.55 20.90 3.82
C THR A 25 -14.24 19.64 3.00
N GLY A 26 -14.93 19.40 1.88
CA GLY A 26 -14.78 18.19 1.06
C GLY A 26 -13.49 18.16 0.24
N GLY A 27 -13.08 19.31 -0.31
CA GLY A 27 -11.81 19.44 -1.02
C GLY A 27 -10.60 19.26 -0.10
N ARG A 28 -10.67 19.83 1.11
CA ARG A 28 -9.63 19.67 2.14
C ARG A 28 -9.54 18.23 2.65
N ALA A 29 -10.67 17.56 2.88
CA ALA A 29 -10.68 16.16 3.28
C ALA A 29 -10.04 15.25 2.22
N LEU A 30 -10.36 15.45 0.94
CA LEU A 30 -9.76 14.68 -0.16
C LEU A 30 -8.25 14.94 -0.30
N ALA A 31 -7.82 16.19 -0.14
CA ALA A 31 -6.40 16.56 -0.17
C ALA A 31 -5.63 15.87 0.97
N ASN A 32 -6.17 15.87 2.20
CA ASN A 32 -5.56 15.22 3.36
C ASN A 32 -5.47 13.69 3.19
N VAL A 33 -6.50 13.05 2.63
CA VAL A 33 -6.47 11.61 2.33
C VAL A 33 -5.41 11.29 1.28
N THR A 34 -5.31 12.14 0.26
CA THR A 34 -4.31 11.99 -0.81
C THR A 34 -2.89 12.14 -0.27
N GLU A 35 -2.66 13.14 0.59
CA GLU A 35 -1.37 13.36 1.26
C GLU A 35 -1.00 12.17 2.17
N ALA A 36 -1.93 11.69 2.98
CA ALA A 36 -1.73 10.51 3.84
C ALA A 36 -1.42 9.24 3.02
N TRP A 37 -2.09 9.06 1.88
CA TRP A 37 -1.82 7.96 0.96
C TRP A 37 -0.42 8.03 0.34
N PHE A 38 0.01 9.22 -0.12
CA PHE A 38 1.36 9.39 -0.67
C PHE A 38 2.43 9.17 0.40
N ALA A 39 2.23 9.69 1.61
CA ALA A 39 3.15 9.48 2.73
C ALA A 39 3.29 7.99 3.06
N ALA A 40 2.17 7.28 3.20
CA ALA A 40 2.16 5.85 3.46
C ALA A 40 2.81 5.03 2.34
N SER A 41 2.54 5.40 1.08
CA SER A 41 3.14 4.75 -0.09
C SER A 41 4.66 4.91 -0.10
N ALA A 42 5.16 6.12 0.20
CA ALA A 42 6.59 6.39 0.28
C ALA A 42 7.25 5.65 1.47
N GLU A 43 6.58 5.55 2.61
CA GLU A 43 7.06 4.79 3.77
C GLU A 43 7.10 3.28 3.47
N CYS A 44 6.04 2.72 2.86
CA CYS A 44 6.02 1.33 2.39
C CYS A 44 7.15 1.05 1.39
N GLN A 45 7.38 1.94 0.42
CA GLN A 45 8.47 1.78 -0.56
C GLN A 45 9.84 1.77 0.12
N ARG A 46 10.06 2.67 1.08
CA ARG A 46 11.31 2.71 1.85
C ARG A 46 11.53 1.42 2.63
N GLU A 47 10.50 0.94 3.30
CA GLU A 47 10.56 -0.28 4.11
C GLU A 47 10.83 -1.51 3.23
N MET A 48 10.14 -1.63 2.10
CA MET A 48 10.39 -2.67 1.09
C MET A 48 11.84 -2.67 0.59
N ILE A 49 12.41 -1.50 0.28
CA ILE A 49 13.81 -1.40 -0.14
C ILE A 49 14.73 -1.85 0.99
N GLY A 50 14.50 -1.40 2.22
CA GLY A 50 15.27 -1.80 3.40
C GLY A 50 15.26 -3.31 3.63
N PHE A 51 14.08 -3.93 3.51
CA PHE A 51 13.93 -5.37 3.64
C PHE A 51 14.66 -6.15 2.55
N VAL A 52 14.52 -5.74 1.29
CA VAL A 52 15.23 -6.41 0.18
C VAL A 52 16.74 -6.30 0.36
N SER A 53 17.25 -5.13 0.75
CA SER A 53 18.68 -4.95 1.05
C SER A 53 19.15 -5.87 2.16
N MET A 54 18.44 -5.91 3.30
CA MET A 54 18.75 -6.81 4.41
C MET A 54 18.72 -8.29 3.97
N ARG A 55 17.73 -8.69 3.17
CA ARG A 55 17.60 -10.08 2.72
C ARG A 55 18.73 -10.48 1.79
N LEU A 56 19.12 -9.62 0.85
CA LEU A 56 20.25 -9.88 -0.04
C LEU A 56 21.57 -10.02 0.73
N GLU A 57 21.78 -9.21 1.77
CA GLU A 57 22.98 -9.31 2.63
C GLU A 57 23.04 -10.67 3.33
N LYS A 58 21.95 -11.06 4.01
CA LYS A 58 21.83 -12.37 4.68
C LYS A 58 21.96 -13.55 3.71
N ASP A 59 21.39 -13.43 2.50
CA ASP A 59 21.54 -14.47 1.47
C ASP A 59 22.99 -14.61 1.00
N GLY A 60 23.68 -13.49 0.81
CA GLY A 60 25.11 -13.49 0.46
C GLY A 60 25.98 -14.09 1.56
N GLU A 61 25.64 -13.88 2.83
CA GLU A 61 26.30 -14.54 3.97
C GLU A 61 26.11 -16.05 3.96
N VAL A 62 24.86 -16.50 3.85
CA VAL A 62 24.52 -17.92 3.82
C VAL A 62 25.15 -18.63 2.62
N ALA A 63 25.14 -18.01 1.44
CA ALA A 63 25.78 -18.56 0.25
C ALA A 63 27.30 -18.74 0.48
N ARG A 64 27.97 -17.75 1.08
CA ARG A 64 29.39 -17.87 1.42
C ARG A 64 29.66 -18.98 2.44
N GLU A 65 28.80 -19.12 3.44
CA GLU A 65 28.92 -20.16 4.46
C GLU A 65 28.72 -21.56 3.86
N MET A 66 27.72 -21.74 3.00
CA MET A 66 27.50 -22.99 2.28
C MET A 66 28.69 -23.36 1.37
N MET A 67 29.26 -22.39 0.65
CA MET A 67 30.44 -22.63 -0.19
C MET A 67 31.71 -22.95 0.62
N ALA A 68 31.84 -22.38 1.82
CA ALA A 68 32.96 -22.67 2.72
C ALA A 68 32.83 -24.04 3.40
N SER A 69 31.63 -24.60 3.44
CA SER A 69 31.36 -25.88 4.07
C SER A 69 31.98 -27.05 3.30
N LYS A 70 32.57 -27.99 4.05
CA LYS A 70 33.19 -29.21 3.50
C LYS A 70 32.26 -30.43 3.56
N SER A 71 31.10 -30.29 4.21
CA SER A 71 30.18 -31.39 4.51
C SER A 71 28.76 -31.06 4.07
N LEU A 72 28.11 -32.04 3.45
CA LEU A 72 26.69 -31.93 3.09
C LEU A 72 25.79 -31.82 4.33
N THR A 73 26.19 -32.41 5.45
CA THR A 73 25.46 -32.29 6.72
C THR A 73 25.49 -30.84 7.23
N ASP A 74 26.64 -30.17 7.12
CA ASP A 74 26.78 -28.78 7.51
C ASP A 74 25.98 -27.87 6.57
N VAL A 75 25.98 -28.15 5.26
CA VAL A 75 25.13 -27.45 4.29
C VAL A 75 23.64 -27.60 4.64
N ALA A 76 23.20 -28.80 5.01
CA ALA A 76 21.81 -29.03 5.43
C ALA A 76 21.44 -28.25 6.70
N ALA A 77 22.35 -28.17 7.68
CA ALA A 77 22.15 -27.36 8.88
C ALA A 77 22.06 -25.86 8.55
N ILE A 78 22.95 -25.36 7.69
CA ILE A 78 22.92 -23.96 7.22
C ILE A 78 21.61 -23.67 6.48
N GLN A 79 21.17 -24.58 5.60
CA GLN A 79 19.91 -24.46 4.87
C GLN A 79 18.70 -24.40 5.81
N SER A 80 18.65 -25.26 6.84
CA SER A 80 17.57 -25.27 7.82
C SER A 80 17.49 -23.94 8.58
N ARG A 81 18.64 -23.44 9.06
CA ARG A 81 18.71 -22.15 9.75
C ARG A 81 18.25 -21.02 8.83
N TRP A 82 18.78 -20.95 7.61
CA TRP A 82 18.38 -19.96 6.61
C TRP A 82 16.86 -19.93 6.40
N MET A 83 16.22 -21.11 6.35
CA MET A 83 14.78 -21.20 6.14
C MET A 83 13.99 -20.62 7.32
N GLU A 84 14.33 -20.99 8.55
CA GLU A 84 13.70 -20.46 9.76
C GLU A 84 13.85 -18.95 9.86
N GLU A 85 15.05 -18.45 9.59
CA GLU A 85 15.34 -17.01 9.62
C GLU A 85 14.57 -16.26 8.53
N THR A 86 14.53 -16.81 7.32
CA THR A 86 13.78 -16.24 6.19
C THR A 86 12.31 -16.09 6.54
N LEU A 87 11.67 -17.15 7.04
CA LEU A 87 10.26 -17.12 7.41
C LEU A 87 9.98 -16.07 8.50
N ARG A 88 10.84 -15.99 9.52
CA ARG A 88 10.72 -15.00 10.58
C ARG A 88 10.85 -13.58 10.04
N ASP A 89 11.82 -13.33 9.17
CA ASP A 89 12.06 -12.02 8.58
C ASP A 89 10.86 -11.55 7.74
N TYR A 90 10.29 -12.42 6.89
CA TYR A 90 9.10 -12.10 6.10
C TYR A 90 7.86 -11.81 6.96
N ASN A 91 7.65 -12.60 8.02
CA ASN A 91 6.53 -12.38 8.94
C ASN A 91 6.66 -11.04 9.66
N ASN A 92 7.85 -10.70 10.13
CA ASN A 92 8.12 -9.42 10.77
C ASN A 92 7.88 -8.26 9.80
N GLU A 93 8.35 -8.39 8.57
CA GLU A 93 8.19 -7.37 7.54
C GLU A 93 6.73 -7.13 7.17
N MET A 94 5.95 -8.20 7.01
CA MET A 94 4.51 -8.10 6.79
C MET A 94 3.81 -7.31 7.91
N GLY A 95 4.22 -7.53 9.16
CA GLY A 95 3.70 -6.78 10.32
C GLY A 95 4.00 -5.28 10.25
N LYS A 96 5.19 -4.90 9.80
CA LYS A 96 5.56 -3.49 9.61
C LYS A 96 4.74 -2.83 8.50
N LEU A 97 4.60 -3.49 7.35
CA LEU A 97 3.79 -2.98 6.24
C LEU A 97 2.33 -2.77 6.65
N MET A 98 1.75 -3.73 7.37
CA MET A 98 0.39 -3.61 7.92
C MET A 98 0.27 -2.44 8.90
N THR A 99 1.31 -2.19 9.69
CA THR A 99 1.36 -1.04 10.61
C THR A 99 1.37 0.29 9.85
N ILE A 100 2.16 0.41 8.78
CA ILE A 100 2.22 1.61 7.93
C ILE A 100 0.85 1.87 7.28
N CYS A 101 0.25 0.84 6.69
CA CYS A 101 -1.07 0.94 6.07
C CYS A 101 -2.18 1.28 7.07
N THR A 102 -2.15 0.72 8.27
CA THR A 102 -3.18 1.00 9.28
C THR A 102 -3.06 2.42 9.85
N LYS A 103 -1.83 2.91 10.02
CA LYS A 103 -1.58 4.30 10.44
C LYS A 103 -2.14 5.31 9.44
N SER A 104 -2.00 5.05 8.14
CA SER A 104 -2.51 5.96 7.10
C SER A 104 -4.03 6.01 7.06
N VAL A 105 -4.69 4.87 7.27
CA VAL A 105 -6.17 4.78 7.36
C VAL A 105 -6.70 5.51 8.59
N ASN A 106 -6.06 5.36 9.75
CA ASN A 106 -6.52 6.00 10.99
C ASN A 106 -6.18 7.51 11.05
N GLY A 107 -5.11 7.96 10.39
CA GLY A 107 -4.77 9.38 10.29
C GLY A 107 -5.80 10.23 9.54
N GLY A 108 -6.58 9.62 8.64
CA GLY A 108 -7.68 10.29 7.92
C GLY A 108 -8.98 10.42 8.73
N ALA A 109 -9.16 9.63 9.79
CA ALA A 109 -10.40 9.58 10.58
C ALA A 109 -10.39 10.52 11.81
N GLY A 110 -9.25 11.12 12.15
CA GLY A 110 -9.07 11.95 13.34
C GLY A 110 -9.60 13.38 13.28
N ALA A 111 -10.15 13.84 12.14
CA ALA A 111 -10.70 15.20 11.98
C ALA A 111 -12.16 15.33 12.47
N LYS A 112 -12.48 14.74 13.63
CA LYS A 112 -13.73 15.00 14.38
C LYS A 112 -13.40 15.17 15.86
N GLY A 113 -13.12 16.41 16.23
CA GLY A 113 -13.01 16.91 17.60
C GLY A 113 -13.22 18.41 17.57
#